data_AF-A0A951K4E5-F1
#
_entry.id   AF-A0A951K4E5-F1
#
_cell.length_a   1.000
_cell.length_b   1.000
_cell.length_c   1.000
_cell.angle_alpha   90.00
_cell.angle_beta   90.00
_cell.angle_gamma   90.00
#
_symmetry.space_group_name_H-M   'P 1'
#
loop_
_entity.id
_entity.type
_entity.pdbx_description
1 polymer ?
#
loop_
_entity_poly.entity_id
_entity_poly.type
_entity_poly.pdbx_seq_one_letter_code
_entity_poly.pdbx_strand_id
1 'polypeptide(L)'
;MFDFLAGVLAELYKIWPSFGGAIILFTTLVMLVLSPLSIKSTRSMIAMQRVGPEVKKLQAKHKGDREALNKEMMAFYQENNINPFSSCLPMLLQIPVFIVLYQVLIGLTRR
;
A
#
# COMPACT_ATOMS: atom_id res chain seq x y z
N MET A 1 -10.48 17.67 2.17
CA MET A 1 -9.85 16.40 2.60
C MET A 1 -9.63 16.37 4.11
N PHE A 2 -9.02 17.41 4.69
CA PHE A 2 -8.86 17.54 6.15
C PHE A 2 -10.19 17.71 6.91
N ASP A 3 -11.18 18.41 6.33
CA ASP A 3 -12.48 18.61 6.99
C ASP A 3 -13.34 17.35 7.05
N PHE A 4 -13.21 16.47 6.05
CA PHE A 4 -13.88 15.17 6.04
C PHE A 4 -13.29 14.23 7.10
N LEU A 5 -11.95 14.24 7.23
CA LEU A 5 -11.25 13.50 8.28
C LEU A 5 -11.63 14.03 9.68
N ALA A 6 -11.76 15.35 9.85
CA ALA A 6 -12.17 15.97 11.11
C ALA A 6 -13.61 15.62 11.52
N GLY A 7 -14.55 15.61 10.57
CA GLY A 7 -15.95 15.22 10.83
C GLY A 7 -16.12 13.75 11.22
N VAL A 8 -15.37 12.85 10.56
CA VAL A 8 -15.37 11.42 10.88
C VAL A 8 -14.74 11.15 12.25
N LEU A 9 -13.69 11.89 12.62
CA LEU A 9 -13.08 11.80 13.95
C LEU A 9 -14.02 12.26 15.07
N ALA A 10 -14.78 13.33 14.85
CA ALA A 10 -15.69 13.89 15.86
C ALA A 10 -16.86 12.94 16.20
N GLU A 11 -17.39 12.21 15.21
CA GLU A 11 -18.46 11.23 15.42
C GLU A 11 -17.93 9.91 16.03
N LEU A 12 -16.70 9.50 15.71
CA LEU A 12 -16.04 8.34 16.33
C LEU A 12 -15.68 8.58 17.80
N TYR A 13 -15.33 9.81 18.18
CA TYR A 13 -14.95 10.17 19.54
C TYR A 13 -16.13 10.12 20.54
N LYS A 14 -17.38 10.20 20.05
CA LYS A 14 -18.58 10.09 20.90
C LYS A 14 -18.89 8.67 21.35
N ILE A 15 -18.38 7.66 20.65
CA ILE A 15 -18.82 6.28 20.84
C ILE A 15 -17.90 5.48 21.79
N TRP A 16 -16.59 5.73 21.83
CA TRP A 16 -15.64 4.97 22.66
C TRP A 16 -14.59 5.87 23.35
N PRO A 17 -14.58 6.01 24.70
CA PRO A 17 -13.53 6.71 25.45
C PRO A 17 -12.29 5.82 25.65
N SER A 18 -11.94 5.04 24.62
CA SER A 18 -10.89 4.03 24.62
C SER A 18 -10.14 4.12 23.30
N PHE A 19 -8.95 4.73 23.36
CA PHE A 19 -8.11 4.96 22.19
C PHE A 19 -7.78 3.66 21.45
N GLY A 20 -7.58 2.55 22.17
CA GLY A 20 -7.27 1.24 21.58
C GLY A 20 -8.38 0.66 20.70
N GLY A 21 -9.65 0.86 21.04
CA GLY A 21 -10.74 0.34 20.21
C GLY A 21 -11.09 1.21 19.01
N ALA A 22 -10.99 2.54 19.15
CA ALA A 22 -11.13 3.45 18.01
C ALA A 22 -10.11 3.11 16.90
N ILE A 23 -8.91 2.75 17.32
CA ILE A 23 -7.82 2.27 16.47
C ILE A 23 -8.16 0.95 15.75
N ILE A 24 -8.61 -0.06 16.49
CA ILE A 24 -8.95 -1.39 15.93
C ILE A 24 -10.11 -1.26 14.94
N LEU A 25 -11.11 -0.44 15.27
CA LEU A 25 -12.27 -0.20 14.40
C LEU A 25 -11.86 0.52 13.11
N PHE A 26 -11.06 1.57 13.21
CA PHE A 26 -10.56 2.33 12.06
C PHE A 26 -9.71 1.45 11.13
N THR A 27 -8.74 0.72 11.69
CA THR A 27 -7.89 -0.19 10.91
C THR A 27 -8.70 -1.28 10.22
N THR A 28 -9.70 -1.86 10.89
CA THR A 28 -10.59 -2.87 10.30
C THR A 28 -11.43 -2.30 9.16
N LEU A 29 -12.01 -1.10 9.33
CA LEU A 29 -12.79 -0.41 8.29
C LEU A 29 -11.95 -0.12 7.06
N VAL A 30 -10.75 0.44 7.26
CA VAL A 30 -9.79 0.73 6.19
C VAL A 30 -9.42 -0.55 5.45
N MET A 31 -9.10 -1.63 6.18
CA MET A 31 -8.75 -2.92 5.59
C MET A 31 -9.91 -3.57 4.81
N LEU A 32 -11.16 -3.40 5.26
CA LEU A 32 -12.35 -3.86 4.52
C LEU A 32 -12.56 -3.09 3.21
N VAL A 33 -12.43 -1.76 3.23
CA VAL A 33 -12.54 -0.93 2.02
C VAL A 33 -11.41 -1.23 1.03
N LEU A 34 -10.22 -1.57 1.54
CA LEU A 34 -9.04 -1.82 0.72
C LEU A 34 -8.85 -3.28 0.33
N SER A 35 -9.58 -4.21 0.92
CA SER A 35 -9.59 -5.63 0.53
C SER A 35 -9.77 -5.85 -1.00
N PRO A 36 -10.74 -5.21 -1.69
CA PRO A 36 -10.85 -5.34 -3.14
C PRO A 36 -9.63 -4.80 -3.90
N LEU A 37 -8.96 -3.78 -3.34
CA LEU A 37 -7.75 -3.19 -3.91
C LEU A 37 -6.52 -4.08 -3.66
N SER A 38 -6.42 -4.70 -2.49
CA SER A 38 -5.39 -5.68 -2.14
C SER A 38 -5.46 -6.94 -3.00
N ILE A 39 -6.67 -7.38 -3.39
CA ILE A 39 -6.82 -8.49 -4.33
C ILE A 39 -6.27 -8.10 -5.72
N LYS A 40 -6.54 -6.87 -6.18
CA LYS A 40 -5.98 -6.35 -7.44
C LYS A 40 -4.45 -6.20 -7.36
N SER A 41 -3.91 -5.70 -6.25
CA SER A 41 -2.45 -5.58 -6.08
C SER A 41 -1.77 -6.95 -6.05
N THR A 42 -2.36 -7.94 -5.37
CA THR A 42 -1.84 -9.31 -5.30
C THR A 42 -1.83 -9.97 -6.69
N ARG A 43 -2.88 -9.79 -7.50
CA ARG A 43 -2.89 -10.27 -8.88
C ARG A 43 -1.77 -9.65 -9.72
N SER A 44 -1.53 -8.35 -9.59
CA SER A 44 -0.41 -7.67 -10.26
C SER A 44 0.95 -8.19 -9.80
N MET A 45 1.10 -8.50 -8.51
CA MET A 45 2.34 -9.04 -7.95
C MET A 45 2.66 -10.45 -8.48
N ILE A 46 1.65 -11.31 -8.62
CA ILE A 46 1.80 -12.64 -9.21
C ILE A 46 2.14 -12.53 -10.71
N ALA A 47 1.53 -11.59 -11.43
CA ALA A 47 1.86 -11.32 -12.83
C ALA A 47 3.33 -10.87 -12.99
N MET A 48 3.82 -9.99 -12.10
CA MET A 48 5.25 -9.60 -12.06
C MET A 48 6.17 -10.79 -11.82
N GLN A 49 5.81 -11.71 -10.93
CA GLN A 49 6.62 -12.90 -10.66
C GLN A 49 6.71 -13.82 -11.89
N ARG A 50 5.62 -13.97 -12.66
CA ARG A 50 5.60 -14.77 -13.89
C ARG A 50 6.49 -14.20 -14.99
N VAL A 51 6.53 -12.88 -15.14
CA VAL A 51 7.38 -12.22 -16.16
C VAL A 51 8.82 -11.97 -15.69
N GLY A 52 9.11 -12.14 -14.40
CA GLY A 52 10.45 -12.01 -13.82
C GLY A 52 11.59 -12.71 -14.60
N PRO A 53 11.45 -13.97 -15.05
CA PRO A 53 12.48 -14.62 -15.86
C PRO A 53 12.71 -13.94 -17.23
N GLU A 54 11.67 -13.41 -17.88
CA GLU A 54 11.80 -12.69 -19.16
C GLU A 54 12.45 -11.32 -18.97
N VAL A 55 12.08 -10.61 -17.90
CA VAL A 55 12.73 -9.35 -17.51
C VAL A 55 14.23 -9.56 -17.27
N LYS A 56 14.63 -10.69 -16.65
CA LYS A 56 16.06 -11.03 -16.47
C LYS A 56 16.78 -11.30 -17.80
N LYS A 57 16.11 -11.92 -18.78
CA LYS A 57 16.66 -12.11 -20.13
C LYS A 57 16.82 -10.77 -20.85
N LEU A 58 15.84 -9.87 -20.73
CA LEU A 58 15.89 -8.51 -21.26
C LEU A 58 17.06 -7.71 -20.64
N GLN A 59 17.22 -7.81 -19.31
CA GLN A 59 18.35 -7.25 -18.58
C GLN A 59 19.69 -7.82 -19.01
N ALA A 60 19.76 -9.12 -19.32
CA ALA A 60 20.98 -9.75 -19.83
C ALA A 60 21.32 -9.25 -21.25
N LYS A 61 20.31 -9.03 -22.10
CA LYS A 61 20.48 -8.53 -23.48
C LYS A 61 20.96 -7.08 -23.52
N HIS A 62 20.52 -6.24 -22.57
CA HIS A 62 20.82 -4.80 -22.51
C HIS A 62 21.78 -4.41 -21.39
N LYS A 63 22.69 -5.30 -20.97
CA LYS A 63 23.65 -5.05 -19.87
C LYS A 63 24.55 -3.82 -20.06
N GLY A 64 24.68 -3.29 -21.28
CA GLY A 64 25.50 -2.12 -21.60
C GLY A 64 24.73 -0.80 -21.74
N ASP A 65 23.40 -0.84 -21.83
CA ASP A 65 22.59 0.34 -22.16
C ASP A 65 21.38 0.44 -21.23
N ARG A 66 21.56 1.21 -20.15
CA ARG A 66 20.54 1.43 -19.12
C ARG A 66 19.34 2.23 -19.64
N GLU A 67 19.54 3.11 -20.62
CA GLU A 67 18.43 3.87 -21.20
C GLU A 67 17.55 2.98 -22.07
N ALA A 68 18.18 2.21 -22.96
CA ALA A 68 17.46 1.24 -23.79
C ALA A 68 16.73 0.20 -22.93
N LEU A 69 17.40 -0.29 -21.87
CA LEU A 69 16.80 -1.21 -20.89
C LEU A 69 15.53 -0.64 -20.27
N ASN A 70 15.58 0.59 -19.74
CA ASN A 70 14.44 1.19 -19.06
C ASN A 70 13.25 1.39 -20.01
N LYS A 71 13.53 1.76 -21.26
CA LYS A 71 12.53 1.99 -22.29
C LYS A 71 11.84 0.69 -22.71
N GLU A 72 12.61 -0.37 -22.98
CA GLU A 72 12.03 -1.68 -23.33
C GLU A 72 11.33 -2.33 -22.14
N MET A 73 11.87 -2.18 -20.92
CA MET A 73 11.25 -2.72 -19.72
C MET A 73 9.89 -2.06 -19.45
N MET A 74 9.78 -0.74 -19.65
CA MET A 74 8.50 -0.02 -19.56
C MET A 74 7.51 -0.46 -20.65
N ALA A 75 7.97 -0.62 -21.90
CA ALA A 75 7.13 -1.12 -22.99
C ALA A 75 6.62 -2.54 -22.71
N PHE A 76 7.50 -3.43 -22.24
CA PHE A 76 7.17 -4.79 -21.86
C PHE A 76 6.15 -4.86 -20.71
N TYR A 77 6.26 -4.00 -19.69
CA TYR A 77 5.27 -3.92 -18.62
C TYR A 77 3.91 -3.39 -19.13
N GLN A 78 3.88 -2.46 -20.08
CA GLN A 78 2.64 -1.99 -20.72
C GLN A 78 1.98 -3.06 -21.57
N GLU A 79 2.73 -3.77 -22.41
CA GLU A 79 2.22 -4.87 -23.25
C GLU A 79 1.60 -5.99 -22.39
N ASN A 80 2.25 -6.31 -21.27
CA ASN A 80 1.77 -7.33 -20.33
C ASN A 80 0.68 -6.81 -19.37
N ASN A 81 0.25 -5.55 -19.48
CA ASN A 81 -0.74 -4.91 -18.59
C ASN A 81 -0.42 -5.05 -17.09
N ILE A 82 0.87 -4.98 -16.74
CA ILE A 82 1.34 -5.11 -15.37
C ILE A 82 1.57 -3.71 -14.80
N ASN A 83 0.90 -3.37 -13.70
CA ASN A 83 1.02 -2.06 -13.07
C ASN A 83 1.98 -2.12 -11.86
N PRO A 84 3.23 -1.63 -11.96
CA PRO A 84 4.22 -1.72 -10.89
C PRO A 84 3.83 -0.90 -9.64
N PHE A 85 2.99 0.12 -9.79
CA PHE A 85 2.50 0.95 -8.69
C PHE A 85 1.47 0.26 -7.80
N SER A 86 0.88 -0.85 -8.26
CA SER A 86 -0.01 -1.66 -7.42
C SER A 86 0.71 -2.21 -6.19
N SER A 87 2.02 -2.41 -6.29
CA SER A 87 2.87 -3.03 -5.27
C SER A 87 3.25 -2.09 -4.13
N CYS A 88 3.26 -0.77 -4.34
CA CYS A 88 3.61 0.20 -3.28
C CYS A 88 2.38 0.65 -2.46
N LEU A 89 1.18 0.40 -2.97
CA LEU A 89 -0.07 0.80 -2.34
C LEU A 89 -0.34 0.17 -0.96
N PRO A 90 0.01 -1.11 -0.71
CA PRO A 90 -0.06 -1.72 0.63
C PRO A 90 0.91 -1.08 1.63
N MET A 91 2.04 -0.56 1.16
CA MET A 91 3.08 0.04 2.02
C MET A 91 2.65 1.41 2.54
N LEU A 92 1.98 2.21 1.70
CA LEU A 92 1.37 3.48 2.12
C LEU A 92 0.31 3.27 3.20
N LEU A 93 -0.38 2.14 3.15
CA LEU A 93 -1.37 1.74 4.16
C LEU A 93 -0.79 1.31 5.51
N GLN A 94 0.50 0.99 5.55
CA GLN A 94 1.19 0.63 6.79
C GLN A 94 1.46 1.87 7.66
N ILE A 95 1.65 3.06 7.05
CA ILE A 95 1.95 4.32 7.76
C ILE A 95 0.86 4.67 8.79
N PRO A 96 -0.45 4.60 8.48
CA PRO A 96 -1.52 4.79 9.44
C PRO A 96 -1.40 3.92 10.70
N VAL A 97 -1.04 2.64 10.54
CA VAL A 97 -0.91 1.69 11.65
C VAL A 97 0.23 2.08 12.60
N PHE A 98 1.32 2.63 12.06
CA PHE A 98 2.45 3.12 12.86
C PHE A 98 2.11 4.34 13.70
N ILE A 99 1.42 5.33 13.14
CA ILE A 99 1.00 6.55 13.88
C ILE A 99 0.10 6.16 15.06
N VAL A 100 -0.78 5.21 14.80
CA VAL A 100 -1.70 4.62 15.76
C VAL A 100 -0.98 3.91 16.90
N LEU A 101 0.00 3.05 16.60
CA LEU A 101 0.82 2.38 17.61
C LEU A 101 1.61 3.37 18.46
N TYR A 102 2.15 4.42 17.84
CA TYR A 102 2.89 5.48 18.54
C TYR A 102 2.01 6.24 19.54
N GLN A 103 0.77 6.59 19.16
CA GLN A 103 -0.20 7.23 20.03
C GLN A 103 -0.57 6.36 21.24
N VAL A 104 -0.76 5.04 21.03
CA VAL A 104 -1.05 4.09 22.12
C VAL A 104 0.12 3.99 23.08
N LEU A 105 1.34 3.90 22.56
CA LEU A 105 2.55 3.77 23.37
C LEU A 105 2.75 5.03 24.24
N ILE A 106 2.59 6.22 23.67
CA ILE A 106 2.61 7.47 24.44
C ILE A 106 1.48 7.53 25.48
N GLY A 107 0.27 7.10 25.11
CA GLY A 107 -0.86 7.06 26.02
C GLY A 107 -0.69 6.10 27.20
N LEU A 108 0.00 4.96 26.98
CA LEU A 108 0.33 3.99 28.02
C LEU A 108 1.51 4.42 28.91
N THR A 109 2.50 5.12 28.35
CA THR A 109 3.64 5.64 29.11
C THR A 109 3.28 6.89 29.92
N ARG A 110 2.23 7.62 29.55
CA ARG A 110 1.69 8.77 30.31
C ARG A 110 0.58 8.33 31.28
N ARG A 111 0.79 7.21 31.98
CA ARG A 111 -0.04 6.74 33.09
C ARG A 111 0.81 6.60 34.35
#